data_AF-A0A7X7FUX7-F1
#
_entry.id   AF-A0A7X7FUX7-F1
#
_cell.length_a   1.000
_cell.length_b   1.000
_cell.length_c   1.000
_cell.angle_alpha   90.00
_cell.angle_beta   90.00
_cell.angle_gamma   90.00
#
_symmetry.space_group_name_H-M   'P 1'
#
loop_
_entity.id
_entity.type
_entity.pdbx_description
1 polymer ?
#
loop_
_entity_poly.entity_id
_entity_poly.type
_entity_poly.pdbx_seq_one_letter_code
_entity_poly.pdbx_strand_id
1 'polypeptide(L)' 'KNADGVKIGYIPRADNKIFARLMDAGKLLFGKIASKEKQGIWLKIDIAVFLRD' A
#
# COMPACT_ATOMS: atom_id res chain seq x y z
N LYS A 1 -2.05 1.05 -7.63
CA LYS A 1 -2.06 2.07 -8.70
C LYS A 1 -2.89 3.23 -8.20
N ASN A 2 -2.54 4.48 -8.49
CA ASN A 2 -3.49 5.58 -8.27
C ASN A 2 -4.67 5.45 -9.26
N ALA A 3 -5.68 6.32 -9.16
CA ALA A 3 -6.84 6.31 -10.06
C ALA A 3 -6.43 6.37 -11.54
N ASP A 4 -5.26 6.96 -11.83
CA ASP A 4 -4.68 7.11 -13.17
C ASP A 4 -3.79 5.92 -13.60
N GLY A 5 -3.73 4.83 -12.82
CA GLY A 5 -2.94 3.65 -13.18
C GLY A 5 -1.44 3.73 -12.85
N VAL A 6 -0.96 4.86 -12.34
CA VAL A 6 0.45 5.14 -11.99
C VAL A 6 0.90 4.35 -10.77
N LYS A 7 2.14 3.84 -10.85
CA LYS A 7 2.82 3.11 -9.77
C LYS A 7 3.41 4.11 -8.78
N ILE A 8 2.98 4.01 -7.53
CA ILE A 8 3.34 4.95 -6.45
C ILE A 8 4.58 4.50 -5.68
N GLY A 9 4.96 3.22 -5.79
CA GLY A 9 6.11 2.64 -5.11
C GLY A 9 5.99 1.12 -4.95
N TYR A 10 6.83 0.59 -4.06
CA TYR A 10 6.82 -0.81 -3.62
C TYR A 10 6.64 -0.86 -2.10
N ILE A 11 6.01 -1.93 -1.62
CA ILE A 11 5.92 -2.24 -0.19
C ILE A 11 7.26 -2.86 0.24
N PRO A 12 7.84 -2.47 1.39
CA PRO A 12 9.03 -3.12 1.93
C PRO A 12 8.86 -4.64 2.05
N ARG A 13 9.94 -5.39 1.85
CA ARG A 13 9.90 -6.87 1.85
C ARG A 13 9.37 -7.47 3.16
N ALA A 14 9.61 -6.80 4.29
CA ALA A 14 9.17 -7.24 5.60
C ALA A 14 7.63 -7.32 5.69
N ASP A 15 6.94 -6.28 5.24
CA ASP A 15 5.48 -6.19 5.31
C ASP A 15 4.78 -6.86 4.11
N ASN A 16 5.48 -7.00 2.98
CA ASN A 16 4.93 -7.58 1.75
C ASN A 16 4.39 -9.01 1.94
N LYS A 17 4.95 -9.80 2.88
CA LYS A 17 4.56 -11.21 3.06
C LYS A 17 3.09 -11.37 3.46
N ILE A 18 2.55 -10.46 4.26
CA ILE A 18 1.16 -10.53 4.75
C ILE A 18 0.21 -10.15 3.60
N PHE A 19 0.50 -9.06 2.90
CA PHE A 19 -0.31 -8.60 1.78
C PHE A 19 -0.31 -9.57 0.60
N ALA A 20 0.85 -10.18 0.29
CA ALA A 20 0.95 -11.19 -0.76
C ALA A 20 0.05 -12.39 -0.48
N ARG A 21 0.08 -12.92 0.75
CA ARG A 21 -0.78 -14.05 1.16
C ARG A 21 -2.27 -13.75 1.04
N LEU A 22 -2.68 -12.54 1.42
CA LEU A 22 -4.09 -12.12 1.30
C LEU A 22 -4.51 -11.99 -0.17
N MET A 23 -3.63 -11.46 -1.02
CA MET A 23 -3.87 -11.35 -2.45
C MET A 23 -3.92 -12.73 -3.14
N ASP A 24 -3.02 -13.65 -2.76
CA ASP A 24 -3.02 -15.04 -3.24
C ASP A 24 -4.31 -15.79 -2.86
N ALA A 25 -4.90 -15.44 -1.70
CA ALA A 25 -6.20 -15.97 -1.26
C ALA A 25 -7.41 -15.36 -2.00
N GLY A 26 -7.18 -14.51 -3.00
CA GLY A 26 -8.25 -13.86 -3.77
C GLY A 26 -8.95 -12.71 -3.04
N LYS A 27 -8.40 -12.20 -1.93
CA LYS A 27 -8.99 -11.08 -1.20
C LYS A 27 -8.65 -9.76 -1.87
N LEU A 28 -9.67 -8.97 -2.16
CA LEU A 28 -9.53 -7.61 -2.66
C LEU A 28 -9.15 -6.67 -1.50
N LEU A 29 -7.89 -6.24 -1.52
CA LEU A 29 -7.37 -5.22 -0.61
C LEU A 29 -7.34 -3.87 -1.30
N PHE A 30 -7.73 -2.82 -0.59
CA PHE A 30 -7.55 -1.44 -1.03
C PHE A 30 -6.85 -0.63 0.07
N GLY A 31 -5.85 0.15 -0.33
CA GLY A 31 -5.14 1.06 0.55
C GLY A 31 -5.71 2.47 0.44
N LYS A 32 -5.99 3.12 1.56
CA LYS A 32 -6.18 4.58 1.63
C LYS A 32 -4.93 5.22 2.20
N ILE A 33 -4.50 6.33 1.60
CA ILE A 33 -3.41 7.14 2.13
C ILE A 33 -3.92 7.78 3.42
N ALA A 34 -3.34 7.38 4.56
CA ALA A 34 -3.67 7.92 5.87
C ALA A 34 -2.87 9.20 6.15
N SER A 35 -1.59 9.23 5.75
CA SER A 35 -0.73 10.40 5.90
C SER A 35 0.30 10.47 4.77
N LYS A 36 0.78 11.67 4.48
CA LYS A 36 1.97 11.89 3.65
C LYS A 36 2.83 12.94 4.34
N GLU A 37 4.05 12.57 4.71
CA GLU A 37 4.99 13.46 5.39
C GLU A 37 6.32 13.46 4.66
N LYS A 38 6.82 14.64 4.35
CA LYS A 38 8.10 14.79 3.65
C LYS A 38 9.21 14.93 4.70
N GLN A 39 9.97 13.86 4.92
CA GLN A 39 11.14 13.88 5.79
C GLN A 39 12.39 14.15 4.97
N GLY A 40 12.75 15.42 4.86
CA GLY A 40 13.94 15.87 4.13
C GLY A 40 13.92 15.45 2.66
N ILE A 41 14.72 14.44 2.33
CA ILE A 41 14.91 13.91 0.96
C ILE A 41 13.93 12.78 0.58
N TRP A 42 13.13 12.26 1.51
CA TRP A 42 12.20 11.16 1.23
C TRP A 42 10.77 11.48 1.69
N LEU A 43 9.79 10.88 1.00
CA LEU A 43 8.38 11.01 1.32
C LEU A 43 7.94 9.76 2.07
N LYS A 44 7.61 9.91 3.35
CA LYS A 44 6.93 8.88 4.12
C LYS A 44 5.45 8.92 3.78
N ILE A 45 4.89 7.79 3.37
CA ILE A 45 3.46 7.65 3.11
C ILE A 45 2.95 6.55 4.04
N ASP A 46 2.05 6.91 4.96
CA ASP A 46 1.35 5.91 5.75
C ASP A 46 0.07 5.50 4.99
N ILE A 47 -0.07 4.21 4.73
CA ILE A 47 -1.21 3.64 4.00
C ILE A 47 -1.97 2.71 4.93
N ALA A 48 -3.24 3.02 5.16
CA ALA A 48 -4.16 2.13 5.84
C ALA A 48 -4.77 1.16 4.83
N VAL A 49 -4.58 -0.14 5.05
CA VAL A 49 -5.08 -1.20 4.15
C VAL A 49 -6.38 -1.78 4.72
N PHE A 50 -7.39 -1.86 3.86
CA PHE A 50 -8.70 -2.39 4.19
C PHE A 50 -9.04 -3.58 3.30
N LEU A 51 -9.74 -4.55 3.87
CA LEU A 51 -10.36 -5.65 3.15
C LEU A 51 -11.71 -5.18 2.62
N ARG A 52 -12.00 -5.43 1.34
CA ARG A 52 -13.36 -5.34 0.82
C ARG A 52 -14.02 -6.73 0.96
N ASP A 53 -15.15 -6.78 1.65
CA ASP A 53 -16.04 -7.94 1.65
C ASP A 53 -16.85 -7.99 0.35
#